data_AF-A0A9E1XRX3-F1
#
_entry.id   AF-A0A9E1XRX3-F1
#
_cell.length_a   1.000
_cell.length_b   1.000
_cell.length_c   1.000
_cell.angle_alpha   90.00
_cell.angle_beta   90.00
_cell.angle_gamma   90.00
#
_symmetry.space_group_name_H-M   'P 1'
#
loop_
_entity.id
_entity.type
_entity.pdbx_description
1 polymer ?
#
loop_
_entity_poly.entity_id
_entity_poly.type
_entity_poly.pdbx_seq_one_letter_code
_entity_poly.pdbx_strand_id
1 'polypeptide(L)'
;MYDLAIIGAGPGGYEAAAYAAKLGKSVVLFEKAEVGGTCLNVGCIPTKTLLRSAKSLAECKHAAKYGVTVAEPTLDMKAVQARKQEVIAMLVKGVRGMLKKAKVEMVFAEARIAGRGKVVADGTEYE
;
A
#
# COMPACT_ATOMS: atom_id res chain seq x y z
N MET A 1 6.73 14.88 -21.69
CA MET A 1 8.01 15.32 -21.12
C MET A 1 7.86 15.43 -19.62
N TYR A 2 8.33 14.40 -18.92
CA TYR A 2 8.36 14.33 -17.46
C TYR A 2 9.79 14.55 -16.96
N ASP A 3 9.95 15.13 -15.79
CA ASP A 3 11.25 15.17 -15.11
C ASP A 3 11.64 13.79 -14.56
N LEU A 4 10.64 12.97 -14.20
CA LEU A 4 10.84 11.66 -13.58
C LEU A 4 9.75 10.66 -13.97
N ALA A 5 10.18 9.48 -14.43
CA ALA A 5 9.33 8.31 -14.61
C ALA A 5 9.65 7.25 -13.55
N ILE A 6 8.62 6.70 -12.90
CA ILE A 6 8.76 5.68 -11.85
C ILE A 6 7.94 4.45 -12.24
N ILE A 7 8.56 3.28 -12.24
CA ILE A 7 7.89 2.01 -12.52
C ILE A 7 7.66 1.25 -11.21
N GLY A 8 6.40 1.08 -10.84
CA GLY A 8 5.92 0.42 -9.63
C GLY A 8 5.52 1.42 -8.54
N ALA A 9 4.28 1.35 -8.06
CA ALA A 9 3.74 2.16 -6.98
C ALA A 9 3.75 1.43 -5.63
N GLY A 10 4.80 0.66 -5.35
CA GLY A 10 5.11 0.17 -4.00
C GLY A 10 5.68 1.27 -3.09
N PRO A 11 6.06 0.96 -1.83
CA PRO A 11 6.55 1.94 -0.86
C PRO A 11 7.64 2.88 -1.39
N GLY A 12 8.62 2.35 -2.13
CA GLY A 12 9.65 3.20 -2.73
C GLY A 12 9.11 4.12 -3.83
N GLY A 13 8.22 3.61 -4.67
CA GLY A 13 7.74 4.34 -5.85
C GLY A 13 6.78 5.47 -5.52
N TYR A 14 5.75 5.21 -4.71
CA TYR A 14 4.78 6.27 -4.39
C TYR A 14 5.37 7.36 -3.48
N GLU A 15 6.31 7.04 -2.59
CA GLU A 15 7.01 8.03 -1.78
C GLU A 15 7.97 8.87 -2.63
N ALA A 16 8.75 8.24 -3.52
CA ALA A 16 9.61 8.96 -4.46
C ALA A 16 8.80 9.88 -5.38
N ALA A 17 7.65 9.42 -5.88
CA ALA A 17 6.77 10.22 -6.72
C ALA A 17 6.23 11.45 -5.98
N ALA A 18 5.71 11.26 -4.76
CA ALA A 18 5.19 12.35 -3.95
C ALA A 18 6.29 13.35 -3.55
N TYR A 19 7.48 12.85 -3.22
CA TYR A 19 8.63 13.70 -2.89
C TYR A 19 9.12 14.52 -4.09
N ALA A 20 9.29 13.90 -5.26
CA ALA A 20 9.69 14.59 -6.48
C ALA A 20 8.67 15.66 -6.89
N ALA A 21 7.38 15.34 -6.82
CA ALA A 21 6.31 16.31 -7.08
C ALA A 21 6.34 17.49 -6.10
N LYS A 22 6.66 17.25 -4.81
CA LYS A 22 6.85 18.32 -3.81
C LYS A 22 8.02 19.25 -4.16
N LEU A 23 9.05 18.74 -4.84
CA LEU A 23 10.16 19.54 -5.38
C LEU A 23 9.82 20.24 -6.71
N GLY A 24 8.56 20.21 -7.14
CA GLY A 24 8.09 20.88 -8.36
C GLY A 24 8.38 20.12 -9.65
N LYS A 25 8.74 18.83 -9.58
CA LYS A 25 9.01 17.99 -10.75
C LYS A 25 7.73 17.43 -11.35
N SER A 26 7.64 17.34 -12.67
CA SER A 26 6.59 16.58 -13.34
C SER A 26 6.91 15.08 -13.25
N VAL A 27 5.96 14.29 -12.76
CA VAL A 27 6.17 12.86 -12.47
C VAL A 27 5.09 12.02 -13.11
N VAL A 28 5.52 10.96 -13.80
CA VAL A 28 4.66 9.85 -14.20
C VAL A 28 5.02 8.59 -13.40
N LEU A 29 4.01 7.95 -12.82
CA LEU A 29 4.13 6.76 -11.99
C LEU A 29 3.30 5.62 -12.60
N PHE A 30 3.95 4.51 -12.94
CA PHE A 30 3.32 3.34 -13.52
C PHE A 30 3.04 2.28 -12.45
N GLU A 31 1.86 1.67 -12.45
CA GLU A 31 1.52 0.53 -11.59
C GLU A 31 0.64 -0.46 -12.34
N LYS A 32 1.02 -1.74 -12.36
CA LYS A 32 0.28 -2.77 -13.11
C LYS A 32 -0.81 -3.48 -12.31
N ALA A 33 -0.78 -3.35 -10.99
CA ALA A 33 -1.73 -3.98 -10.09
C ALA A 33 -2.33 -2.92 -9.17
N GLU A 34 -1.89 -2.87 -7.92
CA GLU A 34 -2.47 -1.98 -6.91
C GLU A 34 -1.45 -1.10 -6.22
N VAL A 35 -1.87 0.14 -5.98
CA VAL A 35 -1.06 1.15 -5.30
C VAL A 35 -0.73 0.69 -3.89
N GLY A 36 0.48 0.97 -3.42
CA GLY A 36 1.00 0.47 -2.16
C GLY A 36 1.78 -0.84 -2.27
N GLY A 37 1.73 -1.49 -3.44
CA GLY A 37 2.49 -2.69 -3.77
C GLY A 37 2.32 -3.82 -2.75
N THR A 38 3.35 -4.66 -2.62
CA THR A 38 3.33 -5.81 -1.71
C THR A 38 3.05 -5.40 -0.27
N CYS A 39 3.71 -4.36 0.22
CA CYS A 39 3.67 -3.97 1.63
C CYS A 39 2.23 -3.70 2.12
N LEU A 40 1.47 -2.91 1.36
CA LEU A 40 0.10 -2.55 1.73
C LEU A 40 -0.90 -3.65 1.43
N ASN A 41 -0.76 -4.33 0.28
CA ASN A 41 -1.83 -5.20 -0.22
C ASN A 41 -1.71 -6.64 0.26
N VAL A 42 -0.49 -7.21 0.30
CA VAL A 42 -0.28 -8.66 0.48
C VAL A 42 0.91 -9.02 1.38
N GLY A 43 1.49 -8.04 2.08
CA GLY A 43 2.71 -8.20 2.88
C GLY A 43 2.55 -7.69 4.29
N CYS A 44 3.26 -6.61 4.61
CA CYS A 44 3.40 -6.07 5.96
C CYS A 44 2.04 -5.74 6.61
N ILE A 45 1.18 -4.98 5.92
CA ILE A 45 -0.09 -4.51 6.47
C ILE A 45 -1.07 -5.66 6.78
N PRO A 46 -1.35 -6.59 5.84
CA PRO A 46 -2.17 -7.77 6.14
C PRO A 46 -1.59 -8.58 7.30
N THR A 47 -0.29 -8.85 7.27
CA THR A 47 0.41 -9.66 8.29
C THR A 47 0.27 -9.03 9.68
N LYS A 48 0.53 -7.72 9.81
CA LYS A 48 0.46 -7.04 11.10
C LYS A 48 -0.96 -6.83 11.59
N THR A 49 -1.93 -6.70 10.69
CA THR A 49 -3.35 -6.65 11.07
C THR A 49 -3.81 -7.97 11.68
N LEU A 50 -3.44 -9.10 11.07
CA LEU A 50 -3.71 -10.44 11.59
C LEU A 50 -2.97 -10.70 12.90
N LEU A 51 -1.68 -10.36 12.97
CA LEU A 51 -0.87 -10.51 14.18
C LEU A 51 -1.47 -9.76 15.37
N ARG A 52 -2.05 -8.56 15.14
CA ARG A 52 -2.71 -7.82 16.22
C ARG A 52 -3.94 -8.57 16.76
N SER A 53 -4.77 -9.14 15.89
CA SER A 53 -5.93 -9.95 16.32
C SER A 53 -5.48 -11.18 17.11
N ALA A 54 -4.43 -11.87 16.64
CA ALA A 54 -3.86 -13.02 17.34
C ALA A 54 -3.28 -12.64 18.72
N LYS A 55 -2.58 -11.50 18.80
CA LYS A 55 -2.04 -10.98 20.06
C LYS A 55 -3.16 -10.65 21.05
N SER A 56 -4.25 -10.02 20.60
CA SER A 56 -5.39 -9.73 21.48
C SER A 56 -6.06 -10.99 22.02
N LEU A 57 -6.23 -12.03 21.19
CA LEU A 57 -6.70 -13.33 21.67
C LEU A 57 -5.75 -13.93 22.72
N ALA A 58 -4.45 -13.88 22.46
CA ALA A 58 -3.44 -14.38 23.39
C ALA A 58 -3.42 -13.59 24.71
N GLU A 59 -3.58 -12.26 24.67
CA GLU A 59 -3.68 -11.41 25.86
C GLU A 59 -4.89 -11.80 26.72
N CYS A 60 -6.07 -12.02 26.11
CA CYS A 60 -7.24 -12.51 26.83
C CYS A 60 -7.01 -13.87 27.49
N LYS A 61 -6.42 -14.82 26.76
CA LYS A 61 -6.13 -16.18 27.30
C LYS A 61 -5.15 -16.17 28.47
N HIS A 62 -4.25 -15.19 28.53
CA HIS A 62 -3.24 -15.09 29.57
C HIS A 62 -3.56 -13.99 30.60
N ALA A 63 -4.77 -13.44 30.62
CA ALA A 63 -5.14 -12.32 31.48
C ALA A 63 -5.01 -12.63 32.98
N ALA A 64 -5.22 -13.89 33.39
CA ALA A 64 -5.14 -14.32 34.78
C ALA A 64 -3.77 -14.08 35.42
N LYS A 65 -2.67 -14.11 34.65
CA LYS A 65 -1.32 -13.82 35.16
C LYS A 65 -1.14 -12.36 35.62
N TYR A 66 -2.09 -11.50 35.25
CA TYR A 66 -2.16 -10.11 35.66
C TYR A 66 -3.31 -9.86 36.64
N GLY A 67 -3.89 -10.92 37.23
CA GLY A 67 -5.03 -10.80 38.16
C GLY A 67 -6.35 -10.44 37.48
N VAL A 68 -6.47 -10.57 36.15
CA VAL A 68 -7.68 -10.25 35.40
C VAL A 68 -8.40 -11.54 34.99
N THR A 69 -9.66 -11.67 35.39
CA THR A 69 -10.52 -12.80 35.01
C THR A 69 -11.39 -12.42 33.81
N VAL A 70 -11.38 -13.26 32.77
CA VAL A 70 -12.23 -13.12 31.58
C VAL A 70 -12.85 -14.48 31.24
N ALA A 71 -13.99 -14.48 30.55
CA ALA A 71 -14.54 -15.70 29.95
C ALA A 71 -13.63 -16.22 28.81
N GLU A 72 -13.76 -17.50 28.45
CA GLU A 72 -12.96 -18.10 27.36
C GLU A 72 -13.18 -17.32 26.04
N PRO A 73 -12.13 -16.73 25.46
CA PRO A 73 -12.28 -15.88 24.29
C PRO A 73 -12.49 -16.71 23.02
N THR A 74 -13.47 -16.32 22.21
CA THR A 74 -13.70 -16.88 20.87
C THR A 74 -13.13 -15.97 19.79
N LEU A 75 -12.78 -16.54 18.63
CA LEU A 75 -12.23 -15.80 17.51
C LEU A 75 -13.13 -15.94 16.27
N ASP A 76 -13.73 -14.84 15.84
CA ASP A 76 -14.44 -14.78 14.56
C ASP A 76 -13.45 -14.46 13.42
N MET A 77 -13.08 -15.49 12.67
CA MET A 77 -12.17 -15.34 11.53
C MET A 77 -12.76 -14.50 10.39
N LYS A 78 -14.09 -14.44 10.23
CA LYS A 78 -14.71 -13.60 9.21
C LYS A 78 -14.53 -12.12 9.57
N ALA A 79 -14.80 -11.75 10.83
CA ALA A 79 -14.58 -10.40 11.31
C ALA A 79 -13.10 -9.98 11.24
N VAL A 80 -12.17 -10.90 11.53
CA VAL A 80 -10.71 -10.66 11.40
C VAL A 80 -10.33 -10.36 9.95
N GLN A 81 -10.83 -11.14 8.99
CA GLN A 81 -10.54 -10.92 7.57
C GLN A 81 -11.19 -9.63 7.04
N ALA A 82 -12.40 -9.29 7.50
CA ALA A 82 -13.07 -8.04 7.16
C ALA A 82 -12.27 -6.83 7.63
N ARG A 83 -11.86 -6.80 8.91
CA ARG A 83 -11.00 -5.74 9.46
C ARG A 83 -9.68 -5.62 8.69
N LYS A 84 -9.06 -6.75 8.32
CA LYS A 84 -7.85 -6.76 7.49
C LYS A 84 -8.09 -6.04 6.16
N GLN A 85 -9.19 -6.34 5.47
CA GLN A 85 -9.52 -5.70 4.20
C GLN A 85 -9.82 -4.21 4.34
N GLU A 86 -10.52 -3.80 5.41
CA GLU A 86 -10.80 -2.40 5.72
C GLU A 86 -9.53 -1.58 5.91
N VAL A 87 -8.56 -2.10 6.67
CA VAL A 87 -7.26 -1.44 6.89
C VAL A 87 -6.49 -1.28 5.57
N ILE A 88 -6.46 -2.32 4.73
CA ILE A 88 -5.81 -2.25 3.41
C ILE A 88 -6.49 -1.19 2.54
N ALA A 89 -7.83 -1.22 2.43
CA ALA A 89 -8.60 -0.30 1.61
C ALA A 89 -8.41 1.16 2.06
N MET A 90 -8.38 1.42 3.37
CA MET A 90 -8.12 2.74 3.94
C MET A 90 -6.74 3.26 3.53
N LEU A 91 -5.69 2.43 3.65
CA LEU A 91 -4.32 2.83 3.33
C LEU A 91 -4.11 3.03 1.82
N VAL A 92 -4.63 2.13 0.98
CA VAL A 92 -4.59 2.29 -0.48
C VAL A 92 -5.30 3.58 -0.90
N LYS A 93 -6.47 3.87 -0.34
CA LYS A 93 -7.19 5.14 -0.58
C LYS A 93 -6.36 6.35 -0.13
N GLY A 94 -5.67 6.24 1.01
CA GLY A 94 -4.75 7.28 1.51
C GLY A 94 -3.62 7.58 0.53
N VAL A 95 -2.93 6.55 0.02
CA VAL A 95 -1.83 6.73 -0.94
C VAL A 95 -2.34 7.30 -2.26
N ARG A 96 -3.48 6.81 -2.79
CA ARG A 96 -4.11 7.38 -4.00
C ARG A 96 -4.45 8.86 -3.81
N GLY A 97 -5.00 9.22 -2.64
CA GLY A 97 -5.31 10.60 -2.30
C GLY A 97 -4.07 11.50 -2.22
N MET A 98 -2.98 10.99 -1.63
CA MET A 98 -1.70 11.68 -1.55
C MET A 98 -1.11 11.97 -2.93
N LEU A 99 -1.04 10.95 -3.81
CA LEU A 99 -0.51 11.09 -5.17
C LEU A 99 -1.36 12.06 -6.01
N LYS A 100 -2.69 11.97 -5.89
CA LYS A 100 -3.62 12.93 -6.53
C LYS A 100 -3.38 14.35 -6.06
N LYS A 101 -3.22 14.57 -4.75
CA LYS A 101 -2.92 15.90 -4.18
C LYS A 101 -1.56 16.44 -4.65
N ALA A 102 -0.59 15.55 -4.81
CA ALA A 102 0.73 15.87 -5.35
C ALA A 102 0.74 16.09 -6.88
N LYS A 103 -0.40 15.89 -7.58
CA LYS A 103 -0.52 15.99 -9.05
C LYS A 103 0.44 15.04 -9.79
N VAL A 104 0.75 13.89 -9.20
CA VAL A 104 1.47 12.82 -9.89
C VAL A 104 0.52 12.20 -10.92
N GLU A 105 0.96 12.08 -12.16
CA GLU A 105 0.23 11.33 -13.17
C GLU A 105 0.42 9.84 -12.93
N MET A 106 -0.68 9.11 -12.75
CA MET A 106 -0.63 7.67 -12.59
C MET A 106 -1.14 6.97 -13.84
N VAL A 107 -0.37 5.99 -14.29
CA VAL A 107 -0.71 5.12 -15.42
C VAL A 107 -0.83 3.69 -14.91
N PHE A 108 -2.04 3.14 -15.00
CA PHE A 108 -2.31 1.77 -14.55
C PHE A 108 -2.03 0.77 -15.66
N ALA A 109 -0.75 0.43 -15.83
CA ALA A 109 -0.27 -0.44 -16.88
C ALA A 109 1.07 -1.08 -16.51
N GLU A 110 1.39 -2.20 -17.15
CA GLU A 110 2.75 -2.73 -17.12
C GLU A 110 3.66 -1.88 -18.01
N ALA A 111 4.66 -1.27 -17.38
CA ALA A 111 5.60 -0.39 -18.05
C ALA A 111 6.96 -1.07 -18.23
N ARG A 112 7.62 -0.78 -19.35
CA ARG A 112 8.97 -1.25 -19.67
C ARG A 112 9.84 -0.11 -20.16
N ILE A 113 11.14 -0.22 -19.89
CA ILE A 113 12.14 0.71 -20.43
C ILE A 113 12.32 0.41 -21.93
N ALA A 114 12.13 1.41 -22.78
CA ALA A 114 12.25 1.28 -24.24
C ALA A 114 13.54 1.90 -24.80
N GLY A 115 14.30 2.60 -23.97
CA GLY A 115 15.55 3.24 -24.33
C GLY A 115 15.95 4.28 -23.28
N ARG A 116 17.02 5.03 -23.55
CA ARG A 116 17.46 6.10 -22.66
C ARG A 116 16.37 7.16 -22.55
N GLY A 117 15.83 7.36 -21.34
CA GLY A 117 14.79 8.36 -21.07
C GLY A 117 13.40 8.02 -21.63
N LYS A 118 13.16 6.80 -22.10
CA LYS A 118 11.89 6.37 -22.72
C LYS A 118 11.28 5.21 -21.97
N VAL A 119 10.02 5.35 -21.58
CA VAL A 119 9.20 4.28 -20.98
C VAL A 119 7.98 4.03 -21.85
N VAL A 120 7.63 2.77 -22.07
CA VAL A 120 6.42 2.39 -22.80
C VAL A 120 5.47 1.66 -21.86
N ALA A 121 4.20 2.04 -21.88
CA ALA A 121 3.11 1.39 -21.16
C ALA A 121 1.85 1.40 -22.04
N ASP A 122 1.16 0.26 -22.18
CA ASP A 122 -0.02 0.09 -23.06
C ASP A 122 0.16 0.64 -24.49
N GLY A 123 1.35 0.46 -25.06
CA GLY A 123 1.69 0.95 -26.40
C GLY A 123 1.90 2.46 -26.51
N THR A 124 1.77 3.20 -25.41
CA THR A 124 2.06 4.63 -25.33
C THR A 124 3.50 4.84 -24.86
N GLU A 125 4.23 5.72 -25.53
CA GLU A 125 5.58 6.13 -25.12
C GLU A 125 5.53 7.39 -24.26
N TYR A 126 6.31 7.38 -23.19
CA TYR A 126 6.49 8.47 -22.24
C TYR A 126 7.96 8.88 -22.24
N GLU A 127 8.19 10.17 -22.46
CA GLU A 127 9.46 10.89 -22.33
C GLU A 127 9.33 11.94 -21.23
#